data_AF-A0A7K1ZFL7-F1
#
_entry.id   AF-A0A7K1ZFL7-F1
#
_cell.length_a   1.000
_cell.length_b   1.000
_cell.length_c   1.000
_cell.angle_alpha   90.00
_cell.angle_beta   90.00
_cell.angle_gamma   90.00
#
_symmetry.space_group_name_H-M   'P 1'
#
loop_
_entity.id
_entity.type
_entity.pdbx_description
1 polymer ?
#
loop_
_entity_poly.entity_id
_entity_poly.type
_entity_poly.pdbx_seq_one_letter_code
_entity_poly.pdbx_strand_id
1 'polypeptide(L)' 'MSERSANRECPSCALFIDAHADVCPYCGYDLPRTASSIKVAAIVFAVLMLWPLFELVRYLLR' A
#
# COMPACT_ATOMS: atom_id res chain seq x y z
N MET A 1 -7.23 -25.68 3.33
CA MET A 1 -7.90 -25.06 2.17
C MET A 1 -8.19 -23.60 2.50
N SER A 2 -7.44 -22.66 1.93
CA SER A 2 -7.80 -21.23 1.96
C SER A 2 -7.38 -20.62 0.64
N GLU A 3 -8.07 -21.05 -0.42
CA GLU A 3 -8.03 -20.36 -1.71
C GLU A 3 -8.84 -19.08 -1.53
N ARG A 4 -8.22 -18.05 -0.92
CA ARG A 4 -8.61 -16.66 -1.16
C ARG A 4 -8.31 -16.38 -2.62
N SER A 5 -9.12 -16.92 -3.53
CA SER A 5 -9.24 -16.38 -4.87
C SER A 5 -9.79 -14.98 -4.66
N ALA A 6 -8.87 -14.02 -4.53
CA ALA A 6 -9.18 -12.63 -4.34
C ALA A 6 -9.77 -12.15 -5.66
N ASN A 7 -11.03 -12.45 -5.87
CA ASN A 7 -11.82 -11.98 -6.97
C ASN A 7 -12.61 -10.80 -6.41
N ARG A 8 -12.25 -9.61 -6.86
CA ARG A 8 -12.86 -8.36 -6.40
C ARG A 8 -13.86 -7.90 -7.45
N GLU A 9 -14.90 -7.21 -7.02
CA GLU A 9 -15.76 -6.50 -7.95
C GLU A 9 -15.03 -5.25 -8.47
N CYS A 10 -15.15 -5.01 -9.78
CA CYS A 10 -14.70 -3.78 -10.37
C CYS A 10 -15.61 -2.63 -9.89
N PRO A 11 -15.09 -1.54 -9.30
CA PRO A 11 -15.91 -0.45 -8.79
C PRO A 11 -16.65 0.34 -9.88
N SER A 12 -16.25 0.16 -11.15
CA SER A 12 -16.85 0.84 -12.29
C SER A 12 -17.99 0.06 -12.95
N CYS A 13 -17.82 -1.26 -13.12
CA CYS A 13 -18.80 -2.10 -13.83
C CYS A 13 -19.45 -3.19 -12.96
N ALA A 14 -19.08 -3.29 -11.69
CA ALA A 14 -19.56 -4.30 -10.73
C ALA A 14 -19.36 -5.76 -11.18
N LEU A 15 -18.50 -6.00 -12.17
CA LEU A 15 -18.13 -7.33 -12.62
C LEU A 15 -16.99 -7.88 -11.77
N PHE A 16 -17.01 -9.20 -11.61
CA PHE A 16 -15.98 -9.95 -10.92
C PHE A 16 -14.69 -10.03 -11.75
N ILE A 17 -13.59 -9.57 -11.15
CA ILE A 17 -12.26 -9.53 -11.76
C ILE A 17 -11.18 -9.99 -10.77
N ASP A 18 -10.05 -10.46 -11.30
CA ASP A 18 -8.90 -10.84 -10.48
C ASP A 18 -8.40 -9.64 -9.67
N ALA A 19 -8.11 -9.81 -8.38
CA ALA A 19 -7.62 -8.74 -7.52
C ALA A 19 -6.22 -8.25 -7.90
N HIS A 20 -5.48 -9.01 -8.72
CA HIS A 20 -4.17 -8.63 -9.22
C HIS A 20 -4.23 -7.97 -10.60
N ALA A 21 -5.43 -7.87 -11.21
CA ALA A 21 -5.62 -7.17 -12.48
C ALA A 21 -5.38 -5.67 -12.30
N ASP A 22 -4.48 -5.12 -13.12
CA ASP A 22 -4.25 -3.67 -13.24
C ASP A 22 -5.44 -2.97 -13.86
N VAL A 23 -6.04 -3.61 -14.86
CA VAL A 23 -7.07 -3.03 -15.70
C VAL A 23 -8.20 -4.04 -15.79
N CYS A 24 -9.43 -3.56 -15.66
CA CYS A 24 -10.61 -4.41 -15.84
C CYS A 24 -10.71 -4.84 -17.31
N PRO A 25 -10.70 -6.16 -17.63
CA PRO A 25 -10.78 -6.63 -19.01
C PRO A 25 -12.15 -6.39 -19.67
N TYR A 26 -13.17 -6.07 -18.87
CA TYR A 26 -14.53 -5.87 -19.36
C TYR A 26 -14.83 -4.41 -19.74
N CYS A 27 -14.36 -3.45 -18.94
CA CYS A 27 -14.63 -2.02 -19.17
C CYS A 27 -13.38 -1.19 -19.47
N GLY A 28 -12.18 -1.72 -19.24
CA GLY A 28 -10.93 -0.98 -19.43
C GLY A 28 -10.58 -0.01 -18.30
N TYR A 29 -11.24 -0.09 -17.15
CA TYR A 29 -10.94 0.77 -16.00
C TYR A 29 -9.61 0.38 -15.33
N ASP A 30 -8.69 1.32 -15.15
CA ASP A 30 -7.46 1.16 -14.37
C ASP A 30 -7.78 1.04 -12.87
N LEU A 31 -7.55 -0.15 -12.33
CA LEU A 31 -7.67 -0.41 -10.91
C LEU A 31 -6.49 0.22 -10.16
N PRO A 32 -6.76 0.91 -9.04
CA PRO A 32 -5.68 1.44 -8.21
C PRO A 32 -4.90 0.26 -7.60
N ARG A 33 -3.74 -0.08 -8.18
CA ARG A 33 -2.73 -0.85 -7.45
C ARG A 33 -2.32 0.01 -6.26
N THR A 34 -2.53 -0.49 -5.06
CA THR A 34 -1.93 0.11 -3.87
C THR A 34 -0.43 -0.04 -4.02
N ALA A 35 0.23 0.95 -4.61
CA ALA A 35 1.65 0.92 -4.90
C ALA A 35 2.36 0.71 -3.57
N SER A 36 2.86 -0.51 -3.35
CA SER A 36 3.54 -0.90 -2.12
C SER A 36 4.70 0.06 -1.80
N SER A 37 5.24 0.73 -2.82
CA SER A 37 6.24 1.79 -2.74
C SER A 37 5.88 2.96 -1.82
N ILE A 38 4.61 3.38 -1.73
CA ILE A 38 4.24 4.53 -0.86
C ILE A 38 4.37 4.15 0.62
N LYS A 39 4.07 2.89 0.98
CA LYS A 39 4.23 2.42 2.37
C LYS A 39 5.69 2.42 2.80
N VAL A 40 6.59 2.00 1.93
CA VAL A 40 8.04 1.99 2.22
C VAL A 40 8.55 3.42 2.37
N ALA A 41 8.16 4.34 1.49
CA ALA A 41 8.54 5.74 1.59
C ALA A 41 8.08 6.36 2.91
N ALA A 42 6.83 6.13 3.32
CA ALA A 42 6.30 6.66 4.59
C ALA A 42 7.09 6.16 5.82
N ILE A 43 7.48 4.87 5.83
CA ILE A 43 8.28 4.30 6.92
C ILE A 43 9.67 4.93 6.96
N VAL A 44 10.34 5.08 5.81
CA VAL A 44 11.68 5.69 5.74
C VAL A 44 11.67 7.13 6.26
N PHE A 45 10.69 7.94 5.88
CA PHE A 45 10.57 9.32 6.37
C PHE A 45 10.28 9.39 7.87
N ALA A 46 9.40 8.53 8.38
CA ALA A 46 9.10 8.48 9.81
C ALA A 46 10.35 8.14 10.64
N VAL A 47 11.15 7.17 10.18
CA VAL A 47 12.41 6.79 10.85
C VAL A 47 13.43 7.94 10.77
N LEU A 48 13.59 8.58 9.61
CA LEU A 48 14.49 9.74 9.46
C LEU A 48 14.13 10.91 10.38
N MET A 49 12.84 11.15 10.65
CA MET A 49 12.42 12.19 11.60
C MET A 49 12.57 11.77 13.07
N LEU A 50 12.28 10.52 13.40
CA LEU A 50 12.34 10.04 14.78
C LEU A 50 13.77 9.80 15.27
N TRP A 51 14.69 9.43 14.37
CA TRP A 51 16.10 9.20 14.67
C TRP A 51 16.80 10.39 15.35
N PRO A 52 16.78 11.63 14.80
CA PRO A 52 17.43 12.78 15.44
C PRO A 52 16.77 13.16 16.76
N LEU A 53 15.46 12.94 16.89
CA LEU A 53 14.75 13.18 18.15
C LEU A 53 15.24 12.22 19.24
N PHE A 54 15.43 10.95 18.89
CA PHE A 54 15.95 9.93 19.80
C PHE A 54 17.40 10.20 20.20
N GLU A 55 18.25 10.60 19.25
CA GLU A 55 19.63 11.01 19.53
C GLU A 55 19.68 12.24 20.45
N LEU A 56 18.82 13.24 20.21
CA LEU A 56 18.74 14.43 21.04
C LEU A 56 18.30 14.11 22.47
N VAL A 57 17.28 13.26 22.63
CA VAL A 57 16.83 12.80 23.95
C VAL A 57 17.92 12.00 24.66
N ARG A 58 18.62 11.10 23.95
CA ARG A 58 19.77 10.37 24.49
C ARG A 58 20.91 11.30 24.91
N TYR A 59 21.17 12.35 24.15
CA TYR A 59 22.19 13.34 24.46
C TYR A 59 21.83 14.15 25.72
N LEU A 60 20.56 14.51 25.89
CA LEU A 60 20.08 15.23 27.09
C LEU A 60 20.00 14.35 28.35
N LEU A 61 19.81 13.04 28.19
CA LEU A 61 19.78 12.08 29.31
C LEU A 61 21.17 11.54 29.71
N ARG A 62 22.23 11.94 29.02
CA ARG A 62 23.61 11.48 29.25
C ARG A 62 24.45 12.58 29.87
#